data_AF-A0A524DK97-F1
#
_entry.id   AF-A0A524DK97-F1
#
_cell.length_a   1.000
_cell.length_b   1.000
_cell.length_c   1.000
_cell.angle_alpha   90.00
_cell.angle_beta   90.00
_cell.angle_gamma   90.00
#
_symmetry.space_group_name_H-M   'P 1'
#
loop_
_entity.id
_entity.type
_entity.pdbx_description
1 polymer ?
#
loop_
_entity_poly.entity_id
_entity_poly.type
_entity_poly.pdbx_seq_one_letter_code
_entity_poly.pdbx_strand_id
1 'polypeptide(L)'
;MEKIEVILEEDEKILWKRSKIRNLLSFIPSAIYFIIGFNFVFLLLFFNISTWDIILSLMIILLIGYDGFSVIYAIYSYKKMKKRLQLSNKELKKYEEFEIITNKHFIRKDYFLNFDKDFLKYSKGVLKKIGDIVFLNLDLIQEVWVSHYQEKIFLKVNINEGDTNFYLWFKNHEDDEIIKALTEVRKDIPIYGEEKFIIERD
;
A
#
# COMPACT_ATOMS: atom_id res chain seq x y z
N MET A 1 9.36 -19.25 0.91
CA MET A 1 10.09 -18.04 0.51
C MET A 1 10.20 -18.11 -0.99
N GLU A 2 9.43 -17.31 -1.72
CA GLU A 2 9.78 -17.02 -3.11
C GLU A 2 11.14 -16.33 -3.06
N LYS A 3 12.16 -16.93 -3.66
CA LYS A 3 13.48 -16.32 -3.66
C LYS A 3 13.39 -15.12 -4.59
N ILE A 4 13.61 -13.93 -4.07
CA ILE A 4 13.75 -12.68 -4.84
C ILE A 4 14.72 -12.88 -6.04
N GLU A 5 15.72 -13.74 -5.89
CA GLU A 5 16.66 -14.17 -6.95
C GLU A 5 15.97 -14.74 -8.20
N VAL A 6 14.76 -15.28 -8.09
CA VAL A 6 13.98 -15.83 -9.23
C VAL A 6 13.32 -14.70 -10.05
N ILE A 7 13.27 -13.50 -9.49
CA ILE A 7 12.51 -12.36 -10.01
C ILE A 7 13.45 -11.33 -10.68
N LEU A 8 14.74 -11.36 -10.35
CA LEU A 8 15.77 -10.48 -10.88
C LEU A 8 16.18 -10.89 -12.29
N GLU A 9 16.49 -9.90 -13.13
CA GLU A 9 17.07 -10.15 -14.45
C GLU A 9 18.55 -10.57 -14.36
N GLU A 10 19.07 -11.20 -15.42
CA GLU A 10 20.50 -11.52 -15.52
C GLU A 10 21.31 -10.21 -15.40
N ASP A 11 22.34 -10.21 -14.54
CA ASP A 11 23.18 -9.06 -14.16
C ASP A 11 22.54 -7.98 -13.27
N GLU A 12 21.38 -8.25 -12.68
CA GLU A 12 20.73 -7.32 -11.76
C GLU A 12 21.26 -7.48 -10.32
N LYS A 13 21.93 -6.45 -9.81
CA LYS A 13 22.52 -6.41 -8.46
C LYS A 13 21.62 -5.62 -7.52
N ILE A 14 21.27 -6.21 -6.39
CA ILE A 14 20.56 -5.53 -5.29
C ILE A 14 21.51 -4.54 -4.61
N LEU A 15 21.10 -3.28 -4.53
CA LEU A 15 21.81 -2.20 -3.84
C LEU A 15 21.18 -1.91 -2.48
N TRP A 16 19.85 -1.99 -2.40
CA TRP A 16 19.11 -1.82 -1.17
C TRP A 16 17.88 -2.71 -1.16
N LYS A 17 17.50 -3.21 0.02
CA LYS A 17 16.33 -4.07 0.19
C LYS A 17 15.72 -3.86 1.56
N ARG A 18 14.40 -3.77 1.57
CA ARG A 18 13.57 -3.83 2.75
C ARG A 18 12.48 -4.87 2.57
N SER A 19 12.21 -5.65 3.63
CA SER A 19 11.14 -6.64 3.63
C SER A 19 10.38 -6.62 4.93
N LYS A 20 9.06 -6.81 4.86
CA LYS A 20 8.17 -6.89 6.01
C LYS A 20 7.16 -8.01 5.79
N ILE A 21 6.90 -8.77 6.85
CA ILE A 21 5.81 -9.75 6.85
C ILE A 21 4.56 -9.10 7.40
N ARG A 22 3.47 -9.19 6.65
CA ARG A 22 2.16 -8.68 7.04
C ARG A 22 1.13 -9.81 7.08
N ASN A 23 0.29 -9.77 8.10
CA ASN A 23 -0.90 -10.61 8.14
C ASN A 23 -2.04 -9.87 7.47
N LEU A 24 -2.29 -10.15 6.18
CA LEU A 24 -3.40 -9.55 5.44
C LEU A 24 -4.77 -10.04 5.92
N LEU A 25 -4.83 -11.08 6.77
CA LEU A 25 -6.07 -11.54 7.40
C LEU A 25 -6.32 -10.92 8.78
N SER A 26 -5.45 -10.03 9.27
CA SER A 26 -5.59 -9.43 10.60
C SER A 26 -6.85 -8.57 10.75
N PHE A 27 -7.41 -8.04 9.65
CA PHE A 27 -8.65 -7.27 9.69
C PHE A 27 -9.86 -8.11 10.10
N ILE A 28 -9.85 -9.43 9.89
CA ILE A 28 -10.97 -10.31 10.23
C ILE A 28 -11.19 -10.37 11.75
N PRO A 29 -10.20 -10.75 12.58
CA PRO A 29 -10.36 -10.70 14.02
C PRO A 29 -10.60 -9.28 14.52
N SER A 30 -9.96 -8.25 13.94
CA SER A 30 -10.26 -6.86 14.31
C SER A 30 -11.72 -6.47 14.07
N ALA A 31 -12.30 -6.88 12.94
CA ALA A 31 -13.72 -6.65 12.65
C ALA A 31 -14.63 -7.41 13.63
N ILE A 32 -14.28 -8.65 13.99
CA ILE A 32 -15.03 -9.44 14.99
C ILE A 32 -14.98 -8.76 16.36
N TYR A 33 -13.80 -8.35 16.83
CA TYR A 33 -13.66 -7.63 18.10
C TYR A 33 -14.41 -6.30 18.11
N PHE A 34 -14.39 -5.58 16.99
CA PHE A 34 -15.16 -4.34 16.85
C PHE A 34 -16.66 -4.59 16.95
N ILE A 35 -17.19 -5.59 16.24
CA ILE A 35 -18.61 -5.98 16.30
C ILE A 35 -18.98 -6.37 17.74
N ILE A 36 -18.20 -7.24 18.39
CA ILE A 36 -18.47 -7.69 19.76
C ILE A 36 -18.41 -6.51 20.74
N GLY A 37 -17.37 -5.67 20.67
CA GLY A 37 -17.20 -4.52 21.55
C GLY A 37 -18.29 -3.48 21.36
N PHE A 38 -18.68 -3.20 20.11
CA PHE A 38 -19.76 -2.28 19.80
C PHE A 38 -21.11 -2.78 20.31
N ASN A 39 -21.42 -4.07 20.11
CA ASN A 39 -22.62 -4.70 20.67
C ASN A 39 -22.61 -4.70 22.21
N PHE A 40 -21.44 -4.89 22.85
CA PHE A 40 -21.32 -4.86 24.30
C PHE A 40 -21.57 -3.46 24.88
N VAL A 41 -21.00 -2.41 24.29
CA VAL A 41 -21.27 -1.02 24.68
C VAL A 41 -22.75 -0.70 24.48
N PHE A 42 -23.35 -1.16 23.39
CA PHE A 42 -24.77 -0.98 23.13
C PHE A 42 -25.65 -1.66 24.18
N LEU A 43 -25.31 -2.89 24.59
CA LEU A 43 -25.99 -3.60 25.67
C LEU A 43 -25.88 -2.85 27.01
N LEU A 44 -24.73 -2.25 27.32
CA LEU A 44 -24.57 -1.45 28.55
C LEU A 44 -25.45 -0.18 28.54
N LEU A 45 -25.62 0.46 27.38
CA LEU A 45 -26.53 1.59 27.23
C LEU A 45 -28.00 1.15 27.36
N PHE A 46 -28.33 -0.06 26.92
CA PHE A 46 -29.68 -0.64 27.00
C PHE A 46 -30.16 -0.80 28.46
N PHE A 47 -29.29 -1.21 29.39
CA PHE A 47 -29.66 -1.42 30.79
C PHE A 47 -29.93 -0.12 31.59
N ASN A 48 -29.58 1.06 31.06
CA ASN A 48 -29.64 2.33 31.79
C ASN A 48 -30.79 3.26 31.37
N ILE A 49 -31.65 2.88 30.42
CA ILE A 49 -32.61 3.80 29.80
C ILE A 49 -34.03 3.23 29.88
N SER A 50 -34.88 3.82 30.73
CA SER A 50 -36.24 3.31 31.02
C SER A 50 -37.36 3.85 30.12
N THR A 51 -37.08 4.68 29.11
CA THR A 51 -38.14 5.51 28.48
C THR A 51 -38.00 5.81 26.98
N TRP A 52 -37.26 5.02 26.20
CA TRP A 52 -36.99 5.34 24.78
C TRP A 52 -37.30 4.20 23.80
N ASP A 53 -38.38 3.44 23.99
CA ASP A 53 -38.71 2.23 23.21
C ASP A 53 -38.62 2.40 21.68
N ILE A 54 -39.00 3.57 21.13
CA ILE A 54 -38.95 3.84 19.68
C ILE A 54 -37.52 4.12 19.20
N ILE A 55 -36.76 4.97 19.90
CA ILE A 55 -35.35 5.24 19.55
C ILE A 55 -34.52 3.97 19.73
N LEU A 56 -34.79 3.19 20.78
CA LEU A 56 -34.15 1.92 21.06
C LEU A 56 -34.40 0.91 19.92
N SER A 57 -35.65 0.79 19.47
CA SER A 57 -36.02 -0.06 18.34
C SER A 57 -35.33 0.37 17.04
N LEU A 58 -35.26 1.68 16.77
CA LEU A 58 -34.55 2.22 15.60
C LEU A 58 -33.04 1.93 15.67
N MET A 59 -32.42 2.08 16.85
CA MET A 59 -31.01 1.76 17.04
C MET A 59 -30.71 0.27 16.88
N ILE A 60 -31.60 -0.63 17.32
CA ILE A 60 -31.46 -2.08 17.09
C ILE A 60 -31.50 -2.41 15.60
N ILE A 61 -32.41 -1.81 14.84
CA ILE A 61 -32.50 -2.03 13.38
C ILE A 61 -31.24 -1.53 12.68
N LEU A 62 -30.74 -0.34 13.05
CA LEU A 62 -29.50 0.21 12.51
C LEU A 62 -28.28 -0.63 12.88
N LEU A 63 -28.24 -1.19 14.09
CA LEU A 63 -27.19 -2.09 14.58
C LEU A 63 -27.14 -3.38 13.76
N ILE A 64 -28.27 -4.06 13.58
CA ILE A 64 -28.38 -5.28 12.77
C ILE A 64 -27.98 -4.99 11.32
N GLY A 65 -28.41 -3.84 10.78
CA GLY A 65 -28.03 -3.39 9.44
C GLY A 65 -26.53 -3.14 9.30
N TYR A 66 -25.91 -2.47 10.28
CA TYR A 66 -24.48 -2.17 10.29
C TYR A 66 -23.63 -3.44 10.44
N ASP A 67 -23.98 -4.34 11.35
CA ASP A 67 -23.27 -5.59 11.56
C ASP A 67 -23.39 -6.50 10.33
N GLY A 68 -24.59 -6.63 9.77
CA GLY A 68 -24.82 -7.35 8.53
C GLY A 68 -24.00 -6.79 7.37
N PHE A 69 -24.02 -5.47 7.17
CA PHE A 69 -23.22 -4.79 6.15
C PHE A 69 -21.72 -5.03 6.36
N SER A 70 -21.22 -4.90 7.59
CA SER A 70 -19.81 -5.05 7.94
C SER A 70 -19.30 -6.48 7.66
N VAL A 71 -20.09 -7.50 8.02
CA VAL A 71 -19.76 -8.91 7.75
C VAL A 71 -19.75 -9.18 6.23
N ILE A 72 -20.77 -8.72 5.51
CA ILE A 72 -20.83 -8.87 4.04
C ILE A 72 -19.65 -8.17 3.38
N TYR A 73 -19.30 -6.95 3.82
CA TYR A 73 -18.18 -6.18 3.30
C TYR A 73 -16.84 -6.87 3.58
N ALA A 74 -16.65 -7.44 4.78
CA ALA A 74 -15.45 -8.20 5.13
C ALA A 74 -15.28 -9.46 4.26
N ILE A 75 -16.36 -10.21 4.05
CA ILE A 75 -16.36 -11.40 3.16
C ILE A 75 -16.05 -11.00 1.73
N TYR A 76 -16.69 -9.93 1.23
CA TYR A 76 -16.44 -9.42 -0.12
C TYR A 76 -14.99 -8.99 -0.31
N SER A 77 -14.45 -8.23 0.64
CA SER A 77 -13.05 -7.76 0.62
C SER A 77 -12.07 -8.92 0.65
N TYR A 78 -12.29 -9.92 1.50
CA TYR A 78 -11.49 -11.14 1.54
C TYR A 78 -11.54 -11.92 0.21
N LYS A 79 -12.73 -12.15 -0.34
CA LYS A 79 -12.90 -12.86 -1.64
C LYS A 79 -12.19 -12.11 -2.76
N LYS A 80 -12.34 -10.79 -2.82
CA LYS A 80 -11.69 -9.93 -3.82
C LYS A 80 -10.16 -9.98 -3.69
N MET A 81 -9.63 -9.90 -2.48
CA MET A 81 -8.19 -10.03 -2.21
C MET A 81 -7.66 -11.40 -2.65
N LYS A 82 -8.30 -12.49 -2.22
CA LYS A 82 -7.89 -13.86 -2.56
C LYS A 82 -7.91 -14.11 -4.07
N LYS A 83 -8.94 -13.62 -4.77
CA LYS A 83 -9.04 -13.74 -6.22
C LYS A 83 -7.93 -12.99 -6.95
N ARG A 84 -7.51 -11.83 -6.44
CA ARG A 84 -6.48 -10.98 -7.07
C ARG A 84 -5.07 -11.50 -6.85
N LEU A 85 -4.75 -11.85 -5.60
CA LEU A 85 -3.41 -12.32 -5.24
C LEU A 85 -3.18 -13.79 -5.62
N GLN A 86 -4.26 -14.57 -5.78
CA GLN A 86 -4.18 -16.03 -6.02
C GLN A 86 -3.42 -16.81 -4.93
N LEU A 87 -3.30 -16.22 -3.73
CA LEU A 87 -2.59 -16.80 -2.60
C LEU A 87 -3.50 -17.65 -1.70
N SER A 88 -2.91 -18.65 -1.05
CA SER A 88 -3.55 -19.44 -0.01
C SER A 88 -3.72 -18.64 1.29
N ASN A 89 -4.58 -19.12 2.19
CA ASN A 89 -4.77 -18.49 3.50
C ASN A 89 -3.50 -18.47 4.36
N LYS A 90 -2.62 -19.46 4.18
CA LYS A 90 -1.33 -19.52 4.90
C LYS A 90 -0.40 -18.42 4.41
N GLU A 91 -0.37 -18.17 3.10
CA GLU A 91 0.41 -17.09 2.47
C GLU A 91 -0.16 -15.72 2.80
N LEU A 92 -1.49 -15.53 2.83
CA LEU A 92 -2.10 -14.26 3.25
C LEU A 92 -1.80 -13.90 4.71
N LYS A 93 -1.62 -14.89 5.60
CA LYS A 93 -1.22 -14.65 7.00
C LYS A 93 0.24 -14.22 7.13
N LYS A 94 1.07 -14.59 6.16
CA LYS A 94 2.52 -14.32 6.13
C LYS A 94 2.87 -13.69 4.79
N TYR A 95 2.10 -12.67 4.40
CA TYR A 95 2.30 -12.01 3.12
C TYR A 95 3.59 -11.19 3.22
N GLU A 96 4.52 -11.46 2.31
CA GLU A 96 5.80 -10.77 2.27
C GLU A 96 5.67 -9.53 1.38
N GLU A 97 5.75 -8.36 2.01
CA GLU A 97 5.90 -7.07 1.35
C GLU A 97 7.41 -6.77 1.27
N PHE A 98 7.86 -6.26 0.12
CA PHE A 98 9.24 -5.84 -0.02
C PHE A 98 9.40 -4.68 -0.99
N GLU A 99 10.49 -3.95 -0.79
CA GLU A 99 10.98 -2.89 -1.67
C GLU A 99 12.46 -3.15 -1.92
N ILE A 100 12.88 -3.09 -3.17
CA ILE A 100 14.24 -3.40 -3.59
C ILE A 100 14.65 -2.31 -4.59
N ILE A 101 15.85 -1.79 -4.42
CA ILE A 101 16.53 -0.98 -5.43
C ILE A 101 17.68 -1.82 -5.95
N THR A 102 17.69 -2.03 -7.26
CA THR A 102 18.78 -2.68 -7.97
C THR A 102 19.55 -1.65 -8.80
N ASN A 103 20.56 -2.09 -9.53
CA ASN A 103 21.24 -1.27 -10.52
C ASN A 103 20.39 -0.95 -11.77
N LYS A 104 19.19 -1.52 -11.92
CA LYS A 104 18.32 -1.32 -13.10
C LYS A 104 16.89 -0.92 -12.73
N HIS A 105 16.34 -1.53 -11.69
CA HIS A 105 14.94 -1.39 -11.34
C HIS A 105 14.74 -0.99 -9.88
N PHE A 106 13.66 -0.26 -9.66
CA PHE A 106 12.97 -0.23 -8.40
C PHE A 106 11.85 -1.28 -8.42
N ILE A 107 11.88 -2.22 -7.47
CA ILE A 107 10.95 -3.34 -7.38
C ILE A 107 10.17 -3.23 -6.08
N ARG A 108 8.84 -3.29 -6.17
CA ARG A 108 7.96 -3.24 -4.99
C ARG A 108 6.88 -4.30 -5.06
N LYS A 109 6.76 -5.08 -3.98
CA LYS A 109 5.66 -6.01 -3.72
C LYS A 109 4.82 -5.46 -2.58
N ASP A 110 3.60 -5.02 -2.89
CA ASP A 110 2.68 -4.43 -1.93
C ASP A 110 1.23 -4.76 -2.33
N TYR A 111 0.43 -5.15 -1.35
CA TYR A 111 -1.00 -5.38 -1.51
C TYR A 111 -1.72 -4.15 -2.09
N PHE A 112 -1.35 -2.94 -1.65
CA PHE A 112 -2.03 -1.71 -2.02
C PHE A 112 -1.78 -1.27 -3.46
N LEU A 113 -0.68 -1.68 -4.08
CA LEU A 113 -0.39 -1.40 -5.50
C LEU A 113 -1.42 -2.01 -6.46
N ASN A 114 -2.18 -3.01 -6.00
CA ASN A 114 -3.29 -3.60 -6.77
C ASN A 114 -4.62 -2.82 -6.66
N PHE A 115 -4.71 -1.83 -5.76
CA PHE A 115 -5.95 -1.08 -5.50
C PHE A 115 -6.05 0.22 -6.26
N ASP A 116 -4.91 0.76 -6.69
CA ASP A 116 -4.88 2.00 -7.44
C ASP A 116 -5.07 1.71 -8.94
N LYS A 117 -6.31 1.86 -9.41
CA LYS A 117 -6.66 1.67 -10.82
C LYS A 117 -6.05 2.75 -11.70
N ASP A 118 -5.86 3.94 -11.15
CA ASP A 118 -5.31 5.08 -11.85
C ASP A 118 -3.80 4.88 -12.04
N PHE A 119 -3.11 4.38 -11.01
CA PHE A 119 -1.71 3.93 -11.08
C PHE A 119 -1.44 3.04 -12.29
N LEU A 120 -2.22 1.97 -12.47
CA LEU A 120 -2.00 1.00 -13.58
C LEU A 120 -2.38 1.55 -14.95
N LYS A 121 -3.28 2.54 -15.01
CA LYS A 121 -3.72 3.15 -16.26
C LYS A 121 -2.69 4.14 -16.80
N TYR A 122 -2.11 4.96 -15.92
CA TYR A 122 -1.12 5.98 -16.28
C TYR A 122 0.31 5.43 -16.38
N SER A 123 0.60 4.28 -15.77
CA SER A 123 1.94 3.68 -15.81
C SER A 123 2.20 2.75 -17.00
N LYS A 124 1.32 2.73 -18.00
CA LYS A 124 1.40 1.81 -19.13
C LYS A 124 2.67 2.09 -19.93
N GLY A 125 3.60 1.12 -19.95
CA GLY A 125 4.91 1.26 -20.62
C GLY A 125 6.06 1.71 -19.71
N VAL A 126 5.76 2.21 -18.51
CA VAL A 126 6.76 2.67 -17.52
C VAL A 126 6.94 1.63 -16.40
N LEU A 127 5.85 0.99 -16.00
CA LEU A 127 5.86 -0.05 -14.97
C LEU A 127 5.57 -1.42 -15.58
N LYS A 128 6.45 -2.38 -15.35
CA LYS A 128 6.22 -3.80 -15.62
C LYS A 128 5.61 -4.42 -14.38
N LYS A 129 4.57 -5.25 -14.56
CA LYS A 129 3.86 -5.88 -13.44
C LYS A 129 3.84 -7.39 -13.61
N ILE A 130 4.24 -8.11 -12.57
CA ILE A 130 4.19 -9.56 -12.49
C ILE A 130 3.44 -9.92 -11.20
N GLY A 131 2.20 -10.38 -11.32
CA GLY A 131 1.34 -10.66 -10.17
C GLY A 131 1.07 -9.40 -9.33
N ASP A 132 1.53 -9.40 -8.09
CA ASP A 132 1.47 -8.30 -7.11
C ASP A 132 2.77 -7.49 -7.00
N ILE A 133 3.72 -7.76 -7.89
CA ILE A 133 5.04 -7.11 -7.95
C ILE A 133 5.06 -6.10 -9.09
N VAL A 134 5.57 -4.91 -8.80
CA VAL A 134 5.76 -3.82 -9.74
C VAL A 134 7.25 -3.53 -9.89
N PHE A 135 7.68 -3.34 -11.13
CA PHE A 135 9.03 -2.97 -11.52
C PHE A 135 8.96 -1.61 -12.20
N LEU A 136 9.78 -0.68 -11.75
CA LEU A 136 10.06 0.59 -12.40
C LEU A 136 11.49 0.56 -12.91
N ASN A 137 11.71 0.82 -14.19
CA ASN A 137 13.05 1.04 -14.70
C ASN A 137 13.59 2.38 -14.15
N LEU A 138 14.75 2.33 -13.49
CA LEU A 138 15.40 3.50 -12.91
C LEU A 138 15.84 4.50 -13.99
N ASP A 139 16.08 4.07 -15.23
CA ASP A 139 16.41 4.94 -16.37
C ASP A 139 15.29 5.93 -16.70
N LEU A 140 14.05 5.61 -16.33
CA LEU A 140 12.90 6.47 -16.59
C LEU A 140 12.73 7.58 -15.54
N ILE A 141 13.45 7.51 -14.41
CA ILE A 141 13.39 8.53 -13.36
C ILE A 141 14.10 9.79 -13.85
N GLN A 142 13.42 10.93 -13.73
CA GLN A 142 13.94 12.25 -14.09
C GLN A 142 14.41 13.04 -12.88
N GLU A 143 13.67 12.97 -11.78
CA GLU A 143 13.96 13.72 -10.56
C GLU A 143 13.59 12.89 -9.33
N VAL A 144 14.32 13.12 -8.23
CA VAL A 144 14.03 12.55 -6.92
C VAL A 144 13.75 13.71 -5.97
N TRP A 145 12.62 13.69 -5.28
CA TRP A 145 12.25 14.66 -4.26
C TRP A 145 12.15 13.97 -2.91
N VAL A 146 12.75 14.56 -1.88
CA VAL A 146 12.75 13.99 -0.54
C VAL A 146 11.98 14.91 0.38
N SER A 147 10.90 14.41 0.99
CA SER A 147 10.14 15.12 2.03
C SER A 147 10.34 14.43 3.37
N HIS A 148 11.08 15.12 4.25
CA HIS A 148 11.30 14.66 5.62
C HIS A 148 10.04 14.85 6.48
N TYR A 149 9.19 15.85 6.21
CA TYR A 149 7.96 16.07 6.99
C TYR A 149 6.95 14.91 6.86
N GLN A 150 6.85 14.31 5.67
CA GLN A 150 5.95 13.17 5.45
C GLN A 150 6.64 11.81 5.62
N GLU A 151 7.96 11.81 5.83
CA GLU A 151 8.83 10.63 5.77
C GLU A 151 8.65 9.87 4.44
N LYS A 152 8.68 10.64 3.33
CA LYS A 152 8.45 10.13 1.98
C LYS A 152 9.48 10.65 1.00
N ILE A 153 10.02 9.73 0.21
CA ILE A 153 10.74 10.05 -1.02
C ILE A 153 9.76 9.93 -2.18
N PHE A 154 9.69 10.94 -3.03
CA PHE A 154 8.89 11.00 -4.24
C PHE A 154 9.79 10.87 -5.47
N LEU A 155 9.50 9.93 -6.36
CA LEU A 155 10.24 9.75 -7.62
C LEU A 155 9.41 10.26 -8.78
N LYS A 156 9.88 11.30 -9.49
CA LYS A 156 9.28 11.82 -10.72
C LYS A 156 9.81 11.03 -11.92
N VAL A 157 8.90 10.45 -12.70
CA VAL A 157 9.24 9.55 -13.81
C VAL A 157 8.77 10.15 -15.12
N ASN A 158 9.61 10.06 -16.16
CA ASN A 158 9.23 10.43 -17.52
C ASN A 158 8.22 9.44 -18.06
N ILE A 159 7.02 9.92 -18.39
CA ILE A 159 6.05 9.15 -19.16
C ILE A 159 6.00 9.80 -20.54
N ASN A 160 6.43 9.07 -21.57
CA ASN A 160 6.43 9.55 -22.95
C ASN A 160 5.02 9.87 -23.52
N GLU A 161 3.96 9.79 -22.70
CA GLU A 161 2.58 10.10 -23.06
C GLU A 161 1.95 11.07 -22.03
N GLY A 162 2.37 12.35 -22.11
CA GLY A 162 1.79 13.48 -21.36
C GLY A 162 2.56 13.86 -20.10
N ASP A 163 2.38 15.12 -19.65
CA ASP A 163 2.98 15.73 -18.43
C ASP A 163 2.43 15.10 -17.13
N THR A 164 2.41 13.77 -17.05
CA THR A 164 1.93 13.04 -15.89
C THR A 164 3.12 12.70 -15.02
N ASN A 165 3.38 13.55 -14.03
CA ASN A 165 4.34 13.25 -12.98
C ASN A 165 3.80 12.09 -12.14
N PHE A 166 4.45 10.95 -12.25
CA PHE A 166 4.21 9.84 -11.35
C PHE A 166 5.03 10.03 -10.08
N TYR A 167 4.48 9.62 -8.94
CA TYR A 167 5.13 9.74 -7.64
C TYR A 167 5.10 8.39 -6.92
N LEU A 168 6.24 7.71 -6.85
CA LEU A 168 6.41 6.62 -5.90
C LEU A 168 6.75 7.19 -4.55
N TRP A 169 6.10 6.71 -3.51
CA TRP A 169 6.41 7.11 -2.15
C TRP A 169 6.93 5.94 -1.30
N PHE A 170 7.97 6.24 -0.55
CA PHE A 170 8.52 5.39 0.49
C PHE A 170 7.94 5.82 1.83
N LYS A 171 7.87 4.91 2.80
CA LYS A 171 7.48 5.21 4.17
C LYS A 171 8.65 4.87 5.07
N ASN A 172 9.16 5.81 5.87
CA ASN A 172 10.19 5.71 6.95
C ASN A 172 11.68 5.99 6.64
N HIS A 173 12.27 6.75 7.59
CA HIS A 173 13.59 6.74 8.30
C HIS A 173 14.93 6.29 7.68
N GLU A 174 14.99 5.71 6.49
CA GLU A 174 16.25 5.31 5.84
C GLU A 174 16.50 6.12 4.57
N ASP A 175 16.13 7.40 4.59
CA ASP A 175 16.22 8.29 3.44
C ASP A 175 17.64 8.29 2.86
N ASP A 176 18.66 8.33 3.72
CA ASP A 176 20.06 8.37 3.32
C ASP A 176 20.51 7.11 2.55
N GLU A 177 20.05 5.91 2.94
CA GLU A 177 20.45 4.68 2.26
C GLU A 177 19.78 4.54 0.89
N ILE A 178 18.51 4.94 0.81
CA ILE A 178 17.76 4.95 -0.45
C ILE A 178 18.35 5.99 -1.41
N ILE A 179 18.62 7.21 -0.93
CA ILE A 179 19.26 8.28 -1.70
C ILE A 179 20.64 7.81 -2.18
N LYS A 180 21.43 7.18 -1.31
CA LYS A 180 22.74 6.65 -1.68
C LYS A 180 22.63 5.58 -2.77
N ALA A 181 21.70 4.63 -2.65
CA ALA A 181 21.48 3.61 -3.66
C ALA A 181 21.04 4.22 -5.00
N LEU A 182 20.12 5.18 -4.98
CA LEU A 182 19.67 5.88 -6.19
C LEU A 182 20.81 6.69 -6.84
N THR A 183 21.61 7.39 -6.04
CA THR A 183 22.76 8.18 -6.52
C THR A 183 23.87 7.29 -7.08
N GLU A 184 24.04 6.08 -6.55
CA GLU A 184 25.00 5.10 -7.08
C GLU A 184 24.64 4.66 -8.50
N VAL A 185 23.34 4.52 -8.80
CA VAL A 185 22.84 4.11 -10.13
C VAL A 185 22.70 5.29 -11.08
N ARG A 186 22.17 6.41 -10.61
CA ARG A 186 21.77 7.57 -11.42
C ARG A 186 22.37 8.86 -10.88
N LYS A 187 23.68 9.03 -11.08
CA LYS A 187 24.42 10.25 -10.69
C LYS A 187 23.97 11.51 -11.44
N ASP A 188 23.27 11.31 -12.56
CA ASP A 188 22.77 12.34 -13.46
C ASP A 188 21.41 12.91 -13.05
N ILE A 189 20.68 12.23 -12.14
CA ILE A 189 19.37 12.70 -11.68
C ILE A 189 19.54 13.79 -10.62
N PRO A 190 18.89 14.94 -10.77
CA PRO A 190 18.83 15.93 -9.70
C PRO A 190 17.98 15.40 -8.53
N ILE A 191 18.57 15.50 -7.34
CA ILE A 191 17.90 15.19 -6.07
C ILE A 191 17.59 16.51 -5.38
N TYR A 192 16.31 16.77 -5.12
CA TYR A 192 15.85 17.98 -4.48
C TYR A 192 15.33 17.68 -3.08
N GLY A 193 15.66 18.59 -2.15
CA GLY A 193 15.05 18.63 -0.84
C GLY A 193 13.62 19.18 -0.87
N GLU A 194 13.06 19.29 0.33
CA GLU A 194 11.65 19.61 0.58
C GLU A 194 11.16 20.93 -0.03
N GLU A 195 12.04 21.93 -0.17
CA GLU A 195 11.71 23.28 -0.65
C GLU A 195 11.17 23.30 -2.08
N LYS A 196 11.62 22.39 -2.96
CA LYS A 196 11.15 22.33 -4.35
C LYS A 196 9.78 21.64 -4.48
N PHE A 197 9.48 20.69 -3.58
CA PHE A 197 8.24 19.91 -3.62
C PHE A 197 6.99 20.77 -3.39
N ILE A 198 7.11 21.80 -2.54
CA ILE A 198 5.99 22.70 -2.20
C ILE A 198 5.66 23.61 -3.40
N ILE A 199 6.68 24.07 -4.13
CA ILE A 199 6.54 25.04 -5.22
C ILE A 199 5.88 24.43 -6.47
N GLU A 200 6.09 23.14 -6.77
CA GLU A 200 5.51 22.48 -7.96
C GLU A 200 4.10 21.90 -7.72
N ARG A 201 3.55 22.01 -6.51
CA ARG A 201 2.22 21.46 -6.17
C ARG A 201 1.08 22.49 -6.14
N ASP A 202 1.42 23.77 -6.09
CA ASP A 202 0.49 24.91 -6.14
C ASP A 202 0.26 25.39 -7.59
#